data_AF-A0A2R6IAK7-F1
#
_entry.id   AF-A0A2R6IAK7-F1
#
_cell.length_a   1.000
_cell.length_b   1.000
_cell.length_c   1.000
_cell.angle_alpha   90.00
_cell.angle_beta   90.00
_cell.angle_gamma   90.00
#
_symmetry.space_group_name_H-M   'P 1'
#
loop_
_entity.id
_entity.type
_entity.pdbx_description
1 polymer ?
#
loop_
_entity_poly.entity_id
_entity_poly.type
_entity_poly.pdbx_seq_one_letter_code
_entity_poly.pdbx_strand_id
1 'polypeptide(L)' 'MPGEPPHACAYCERPFAREEWLALHRGLEHADRLSDRERAAYERALESEEADLRMFRLQAIAVLIAIYFGFLIVYAFVA' A
#
# COMPACT_ATOMS: atom_id res chain seq x y z
N MET A 1 -4.30 8.78 31.23
CA MET A 1 -4.48 9.72 30.12
C MET A 1 -5.16 8.94 29.00
N PRO A 2 -6.47 9.09 28.72
CA PRO A 2 -7.09 8.32 27.66
C PRO A 2 -6.57 8.84 26.31
N GLY A 3 -6.19 7.91 25.44
CA GLY A 3 -5.67 8.19 24.11
C GLY A 3 -6.79 8.66 23.19
N GLU A 4 -6.88 9.98 23.01
CA GLU A 4 -7.62 10.59 21.91
C GLU A 4 -7.23 9.86 20.61
N PRO A 5 -8.17 9.27 19.86
CA PRO A 5 -7.84 8.61 18.61
C PRO A 5 -7.19 9.65 17.69
N PRO A 6 -5.93 9.46 17.23
CA PRO A 6 -5.15 10.52 16.61
C PRO A 6 -5.73 11.03 15.28
N HIS A 7 -6.64 10.26 14.66
CA HIS A 7 -7.27 10.61 13.40
C HIS A 7 -8.76 10.24 13.44
N ALA A 8 -9.64 11.24 13.55
CA ALA A 8 -11.08 11.07 13.46
C ALA A 8 -11.62 11.63 12.13
N CYS A 9 -12.57 10.91 11.52
CA CYS A 9 -13.25 11.35 10.31
C CYS A 9 -14.16 12.55 10.61
N ALA A 10 -13.90 13.72 10.02
CA ALA A 10 -14.71 14.92 10.25
C ALA A 10 -16.17 14.82 9.74
N TYR A 11 -16.48 13.82 8.90
CA TYR A 11 -17.80 13.63 8.30
C TYR A 11 -18.66 12.58 9.03
N CYS A 12 -17.99 11.66 9.72
CA CYS A 12 -18.60 10.44 10.25
C CYS A 12 -18.14 10.10 11.67
N GLU A 13 -17.26 10.93 12.24
CA GLU A 13 -16.69 10.89 13.59
C GLU A 13 -16.07 9.53 13.99
N ARG A 14 -15.81 8.67 13.01
CA ARG A 14 -15.18 7.38 13.24
C ARG A 14 -13.69 7.56 13.57
N PRO A 15 -13.22 6.96 14.67
CA PRO A 15 -11.82 6.98 15.04
C PRO A 15 -11.03 5.94 14.24
N PHE A 16 -9.88 6.36 13.71
CA PHE A 16 -8.94 5.50 13.00
C PHE A 16 -7.57 5.55 13.68
N ALA A 17 -6.91 4.39 13.70
CA ALA A 17 -5.60 4.23 14.32
C ALA A 17 -4.45 4.80 13.47
N ARG A 18 -4.65 4.99 12.16
CA ARG A 18 -3.65 5.46 11.20
C ARG A 18 -4.24 6.48 10.23
N GLU A 19 -3.45 7.47 9.84
CA GLU A 19 -3.86 8.54 8.92
C GLU A 19 -4.18 8.01 7.50
N GLU A 20 -3.43 7.02 7.04
CA GLU A 20 -3.68 6.28 5.79
C GLU A 20 -5.07 5.63 5.74
N TRP A 21 -5.54 5.07 6.86
CA TRP A 21 -6.84 4.41 6.94
C TRP A 21 -7.98 5.42 6.91
N LEU A 22 -7.77 6.58 7.54
CA LEU A 22 -8.66 7.72 7.46
C LEU A 22 -8.75 8.25 6.02
N ALA A 23 -7.62 8.40 5.33
CA ALA A 23 -7.57 8.85 3.94
C ALA A 23 -8.31 7.87 3.01
N LEU A 24 -8.07 6.56 3.17
CA LEU A 24 -8.73 5.50 2.41
C LEU A 24 -10.25 5.51 2.62
N HIS A 25 -10.69 5.61 3.88
CA HIS A 25 -12.10 5.68 4.23
C HIS A 25 -12.79 6.93 3.64
N ARG A 26 -12.12 8.09 3.70
CA ARG A 26 -12.66 9.33 3.13
C ARG A 26 -12.83 9.21 1.61
N GLY A 27 -11.85 8.61 0.92
CA GLY A 27 -11.93 8.33 -0.52
C GLY A 27 -13.01 7.32 -0.92
N LEU A 28 -13.36 6.36 -0.04
CA LEU A 28 -14.35 5.32 -0.33
C LEU A 28 -15.80 5.70 0.05
N GLU A 29 -16.02 6.36 1.20
CA GLU A 29 -17.37 6.71 1.67
C GLU A 29 -17.76 8.18 1.47
N HIS A 30 -16.78 9.06 1.23
CA HIS A 30 -17.01 10.51 1.12
C HIS A 30 -16.38 11.12 -0.14
N ALA A 31 -16.17 10.31 -1.19
CA ALA A 31 -15.61 10.73 -2.48
C ALA A 31 -16.27 12.00 -3.04
N ASP A 32 -17.59 12.10 -2.90
CA ASP A 32 -18.39 13.20 -3.45
C ASP A 32 -18.30 14.52 -2.67
N ARG A 33 -17.73 14.49 -1.46
CA ARG A 33 -17.52 15.66 -0.58
C ARG A 33 -16.05 15.97 -0.31
N LEU A 34 -15.13 15.25 -0.95
CA LEU A 34 -13.70 15.45 -0.79
C LEU A 34 -13.26 16.79 -1.36
N SER A 35 -12.53 17.57 -0.57
CA SER A 35 -11.80 18.72 -1.10
C SER A 35 -10.57 18.26 -1.91
N ASP A 36 -10.10 19.09 -2.84
CA ASP A 36 -8.92 18.76 -3.67
C ASP A 36 -7.67 18.41 -2.85
N ARG A 37 -7.50 19.02 -1.67
CA ARG A 37 -6.39 18.71 -0.77
C ARG A 37 -6.52 17.32 -0.14
N GLU A 38 -7.74 16.91 0.20
CA GLU A 38 -8.00 15.59 0.77
C GLU A 38 -7.88 14.48 -0.27
N ARG A 39 -8.24 14.77 -1.53
CA ARG A 39 -8.01 13.88 -2.67
C ARG A 39 -6.53 13.65 -2.94
N ALA A 40 -5.72 14.70 -2.91
CA ALA A 40 -4.26 14.58 -3.04
C ALA A 40 -3.62 13.83 -1.86
N ALA A 41 -4.20 13.90 -0.66
CA ALA A 41 -3.74 13.11 0.48
C ALA A 41 -4.05 11.61 0.32
N TYR A 42 -5.23 11.28 -0.20
CA TYR A 42 -5.61 9.90 -0.56
C TYR A 42 -4.73 9.31 -1.66
N GLU A 43 -4.50 10.04 -2.75
CA GLU A 43 -3.65 9.57 -3.85
C GLU A 43 -2.21 9.29 -3.39
N ARG A 44 -1.64 10.14 -2.53
CA ARG A 44 -0.31 9.90 -1.96
C ARG A 44 -0.25 8.67 -1.05
N ALA A 45 -1.28 8.44 -0.25
CA ALA A 45 -1.36 7.24 0.58
C ALA A 45 -1.45 5.97 -0.30
N LEU A 46 -2.25 6.02 -1.37
CA LEU A 46 -2.35 4.94 -2.35
C LEU A 46 -1.04 4.68 -3.10
N GLU A 47 -0.37 5.73 -3.57
CA GLU A 47 0.94 5.57 -4.22
C GLU A 47 1.98 4.93 -3.29
N SER A 48 1.92 5.24 -1.99
CA SER A 48 2.80 4.64 -0.98
C SER A 48 2.50 3.14 -0.77
N GLU A 49 1.24 2.74 -0.65
CA GLU A 49 0.85 1.32 -0.57
C GLU A 49 1.24 0.56 -1.85
N GLU A 50 1.03 1.16 -3.01
CA GLU A 50 1.38 0.51 -4.28
C GLU A 50 2.90 0.37 -4.47
N ALA A 51 3.71 1.32 -3.96
CA ALA A 51 5.17 1.24 -4.06
C ALA A 51 5.71 0.01 -3.31
N ASP A 52 5.18 -0.26 -2.13
CA ASP A 52 5.55 -1.44 -1.35
C ASP A 52 5.13 -2.73 -2.05
N LEU A 53 3.89 -2.79 -2.57
CA LEU A 53 3.40 -3.95 -3.33
C LEU A 53 4.18 -4.20 -4.63
N ARG A 54 4.59 -3.14 -5.33
CA ARG A 54 5.45 -3.23 -6.53
C ARG A 54 6.82 -3.82 -6.19
N MET A 55 7.39 -3.42 -5.05
CA MET A 55 8.69 -3.91 -4.59
C MET A 55 8.64 -5.41 -4.27
N PHE A 56 7.62 -5.87 -3.54
CA PHE A 56 7.42 -7.30 -3.26
C PHE A 56 7.26 -8.12 -4.55
N ARG A 57 6.52 -7.59 -5.52
CA ARG A 57 6.34 -8.27 -6.82
C ARG A 57 7.65 -8.39 -7.58
N LEU A 58 8.45 -7.32 -7.61
CA LEU A 58 9.79 -7.32 -8.23
C LEU A 58 10.72 -8.30 -7.53
N GLN A 59 10.71 -8.35 -6.20
CA GLN A 59 11.52 -9.29 -5.43
C GLN A 59 11.12 -10.74 -5.71
N ALA A 60 9.82 -11.04 -5.76
CA ALA A 60 9.34 -12.38 -6.09
C ALA A 60 9.77 -12.82 -7.50
N ILE A 61 9.66 -11.95 -8.50
CA ILE A 61 10.11 -12.21 -9.87
C ILE A 61 11.62 -12.42 -9.91
N ALA A 62 12.40 -11.59 -9.23
CA ALA A 62 13.85 -11.73 -9.16
C ALA A 62 14.29 -13.08 -8.57
N VAL A 63 13.63 -13.52 -7.49
CA VAL A 63 13.87 -14.83 -6.87
C VAL A 63 13.54 -15.97 -7.85
N LEU A 64 12.39 -15.90 -8.53
CA LEU A 64 12.00 -16.92 -9.52
C LEU A 64 13.01 -17.01 -10.67
N ILE A 65 13.47 -15.87 -11.18
CA ILE A 65 14.50 -15.80 -12.22
C ILE A 65 15.79 -16.45 -11.72
N ALA A 66 16.26 -16.09 -10.52
CA ALA A 66 17.48 -16.65 -9.94
C ALA A 66 17.39 -18.18 -9.78
N ILE A 67 16.25 -18.70 -9.31
CA ILE A 67 16.01 -20.13 -9.19
C ILE A 67 16.05 -20.81 -10.56
N TYR A 68 15.35 -20.27 -11.56
CA TYR A 68 15.32 -20.82 -12.91
C TYR A 68 16.72 -20.88 -13.54
N PHE A 69 17.48 -19.79 -13.46
CA PHE A 69 18.87 -19.77 -13.94
C PHE A 69 19.76 -20.74 -13.16
N GLY A 70 19.58 -20.85 -11.84
CA GLY A 70 20.28 -21.85 -11.03
C GLY A 70 20.02 -23.27 -11.53
N PHE A 71 18.77 -23.62 -11.82
CA PHE A 71 18.41 -24.90 -12.42
C PHE A 71 19.05 -25.11 -13.80
N LEU A 72 19.02 -24.09 -14.67
CA LEU A 72 19.67 -24.17 -15.99
C LEU A 72 21.17 -24.40 -15.89
N ILE A 73 21.84 -23.73 -14.97
CA ILE A 73 23.27 -23.90 -14.71
C ILE A 73 23.53 -25.35 -14.27
N VAL A 74 22.81 -25.84 -13.25
CA VAL A 74 22.95 -27.22 -12.77
C VAL A 74 22.72 -28.22 -13.90
N TYR A 75 21.67 -28.03 -14.70
CA TYR A 75 21.38 -28.88 -15.85
C TYR A 75 22.54 -28.87 -16.86
N ALA A 76 23.08 -27.70 -17.21
CA ALA A 76 24.18 -27.57 -18.15
C ALA A 76 25.50 -28.21 -17.66
N PHE A 77 25.70 -28.35 -16.35
CA PHE A 77 26.85 -29.05 -15.78
C PHE A 77 26.64 -30.56 -15.65
N VAL A 78 25.39 -31.02 -15.57
CA VAL A 78 25.04 -32.45 -15.44
C VAL A 78 24.82 -33.12 -16.79
N ALA A 79 24.33 -32.39 -17.80
CA ALA A 79 24.13 -32.85 -19.18
C ALA A 79 25.42 -32.79 -20.00
#